data_AF-A0A3B9RWD9-F1
#
_entry.id   AF-A0A3B9RWD9-F1
#
_cell.length_a   1.000
_cell.length_b   1.000
_cell.length_c   1.000
_cell.angle_alpha   90.00
_cell.angle_beta   90.00
_cell.angle_gamma   90.00
#
_symmetry.space_group_name_H-M   'P 1'
#
loop_
_entity.id
_entity.type
_entity.pdbx_description
1 polymer ?
#
loop_
_entity_poly.entity_id
_entity_poly.type
_entity_poly.pdbx_seq_one_letter_code
_entity_poly.pdbx_strand_id
1 'polypeptide(L)' 'MLSVIIITKNEAHNIERCLQSVAFAQEIIVVDSGSTDSTAIIAKRFTPYVYTH' A
#
# COMPACT_ATOMS: atom_id res chain seq x y z
N MET A 1 4.21 17.00 -9.16
CA MET A 1 3.38 15.89 -8.64
C MET A 1 4.30 14.70 -8.45
N LEU A 2 4.32 14.12 -7.25
CA LEU A 2 5.09 12.94 -6.91
C LEU A 2 4.12 11.79 -6.64
N SER A 3 4.31 10.71 -7.38
CA SER A 3 3.58 9.45 -7.20
C SER A 3 4.52 8.41 -6.60
N VAL A 4 4.02 7.65 -5.63
CA VAL A 4 4.73 6.52 -5.01
C VAL A 4 3.98 5.24 -5.32
N ILE A 5 4.70 4.24 -5.83
CA ILE A 5 4.16 2.93 -6.12
C ILE A 5 4.78 1.92 -5.15
N ILE A 6 3.94 1.20 -4.42
CA ILE A 6 4.36 0.16 -3.47
C ILE A 6 3.88 -1.18 -3.99
N ILE A 7 4.83 -2.06 -4.30
CA ILE A 7 4.56 -3.46 -4.61
C ILE A 7 4.71 -4.25 -3.31
N THR A 8 3.72 -5.06 -2.97
CA THR A 8 3.69 -5.74 -1.66
C THR A 8 3.10 -7.14 -1.74
N LYS A 9 3.42 -7.98 -0.75
CA LYS A 9 2.85 -9.32 -0.54
C LYS A 9 3.06 -9.75 0.90
N ASN A 10 1.98 -10.00 1.64
CA ASN A 10 2.00 -10.45 3.04
C ASN A 10 2.85 -9.57 3.98
N GLU A 11 2.70 -8.24 3.85
CA GLU A 11 3.40 -7.23 4.64
C GLU A 11 2.51 -6.56 5.70
N ALA A 12 1.50 -7.25 6.25
CA ALA A 12 0.58 -6.63 7.21
C ALA A 12 1.30 -6.01 8.44
N HIS A 13 2.49 -6.50 8.78
CA HIS A 13 3.31 -6.01 9.89
C HIS A 13 4.09 -4.72 9.58
N ASN A 14 4.30 -4.39 8.30
CA ASN A 14 5.16 -3.27 7.88
C ASN A 14 4.43 -2.24 7.01
N ILE A 15 3.40 -2.66 6.28
CA ILE A 15 2.77 -1.85 5.22
C ILE A 15 2.22 -0.53 5.77
N GLU A 16 1.69 -0.51 7.00
CA GLU A 16 1.20 0.72 7.63
C GLU A 16 2.33 1.75 7.84
N ARG A 17 3.45 1.32 8.44
CA ARG A 17 4.60 2.19 8.68
C ARG A 17 5.24 2.68 7.38
N CYS A 18 5.24 1.82 6.36
CA CYS A 18 5.72 2.17 5.01
C CYS A 18 4.82 3.22 4.35
N LEU A 19 3.50 3.04 4.39
CA LEU A 19 2.55 4.02 3.82
C LEU A 19 2.59 5.36 4.57
N GLN A 20 2.76 5.33 5.89
CA GLN A 20 2.94 6.55 6.69
C GLN A 20 4.21 7.32 6.31
N SER A 21 5.32 6.63 6.02
CA SER A 21 6.58 7.31 5.68
C SER A 21 6.55 8.02 4.33
N VAL A 22 5.62 7.66 3.46
CA VAL A 22 5.43 8.25 2.13
C VAL A 22 4.15 9.08 2.01
N ALA A 23 3.45 9.35 3.12
CA ALA A 23 2.18 10.10 3.14
C ALA A 23 2.28 11.54 2.60
N PHE A 24 3.50 12.05 2.38
CA PHE A 24 3.74 13.35 1.73
C PHE A 24 3.58 13.32 0.21
N ALA A 25 3.52 12.14 -0.42
CA ALA A 25 3.27 11.99 -1.84
C ALA A 25 1.83 12.41 -2.18
N GLN A 26 1.63 13.01 -3.34
CA GLN A 26 0.28 13.43 -3.78
C GLN A 26 -0.55 12.23 -4.26
N GLU A 27 0.11 11.15 -4.68
CA GLU A 27 -0.53 9.92 -5.13
C GLU A 27 0.23 8.71 -4.60
N ILE A 28 -0.51 7.75 -4.05
CA ILE A 28 0.02 6.48 -3.57
C ILE A 28 -0.76 5.38 -4.27
N ILE A 29 -0.05 4.48 -4.96
CA ILE A 29 -0.61 3.31 -5.62
C ILE A 29 -0.01 2.06 -4.97
N VAL A 30 -0.86 1.12 -4.57
CA VAL A 30 -0.43 -0.16 -4.01
C VAL A 30 -0.77 -1.29 -4.99
N VAL A 31 0.24 -2.09 -5.33
CA VAL A 31 0.10 -3.30 -6.13
C VAL A 31 0.36 -4.49 -5.21
N ASP A 32 -0.72 -5.14 -4.79
CA ASP A 32 -0.70 -6.31 -3.93
C ASP A 32 -0.60 -7.60 -4.76
N SER A 33 0.46 -8.38 -4.53
CA SER A 33 0.78 -9.61 -5.29
C SER A 33 0.10 -10.86 -4.70
N GLY A 34 -1.19 -10.72 -4.37
CA GLY A 34 -2.02 -11.78 -3.81
C GLY A 34 -1.73 -12.03 -2.33
N SER A 35 -1.75 -11.00 -1.49
CA SER A 35 -1.63 -11.17 -0.04
C SER A 35 -2.80 -11.99 0.51
N THR A 36 -2.49 -12.92 1.42
CA THR A 36 -3.46 -13.73 2.16
C THR A 36 -3.63 -13.25 3.61
N ASP A 37 -2.90 -12.20 3.98
CA ASP A 37 -3.01 -11.54 5.28
C ASP A 37 -3.78 -10.21 5.16
N SER A 38 -3.67 -9.34 6.17
CA SER A 38 -4.36 -8.06 6.20
C SER A 38 -3.69 -6.94 5.37
N THR A 39 -2.66 -7.23 4.55
CA THR A 39 -1.90 -6.21 3.81
C THR A 39 -2.79 -5.29 2.99
N ALA A 40 -3.64 -5.85 2.12
CA ALA A 40 -4.54 -5.06 1.28
C ALA A 40 -5.58 -4.26 2.09
N ILE A 41 -6.06 -4.83 3.20
CA ILE A 41 -7.03 -4.16 4.09
C ILE A 41 -6.39 -2.93 4.73
N ILE A 42 -5.14 -3.05 5.20
CA ILE A 42 -4.39 -1.94 5.78
C ILE A 42 -4.09 -0.89 4.71
N ALA A 43 -3.62 -1.30 3.53
CA ALA A 43 -3.31 -0.39 2.42
C ALA A 43 -4.49 0.48 1.99
N LYS A 44 -5.71 -0.09 1.93
CA LYS A 44 -6.94 0.61 1.57
C LYS A 44 -7.32 1.75 2.53
N ARG A 45 -6.72 1.83 3.72
CA ARG A 45 -6.92 2.96 4.66
C ARG A 45 -6.16 4.22 4.22
N PHE A 46 -5.12 4.07 3.41
CA PHE A 46 -4.24 5.16 2.99
C PHE A 46 -4.52 5.66 1.58
N THR A 47 -5.00 4.78 0.70
CA THR A 47 -5.29 5.13 -0.69
C THR A 47 -6.43 4.26 -1.24
N PRO A 48 -7.30 4.80 -2.10
CA PRO A 48 -8.26 3.99 -2.85
C PRO A 48 -7.60 3.18 -3.97
N TYR A 49 -6.37 3.50 -4.38
CA TYR A 49 -5.66 2.86 -5.48
C TYR A 49 -4.89 1.62 -5.01
N VAL A 50 -5.62 0.56 -4.68
CA VAL A 50 -5.06 -0.75 -4.30
C VAL A 50 -5.50 -1.79 -5.34
N TYR A 51 -4.55 -2.28 -6.11
CA TYR A 51 -4.75 -3.30 -7.14
C TYR A 51 -4.20 -4.64 -6.65
N THR A 52 -5.01 -5.70 -6.71
CA THR A 52 -4.59 -7.05 -6.30
C THR A 52 -4.55 -7.97 -7.51
N HIS A 53 -3.50 -8.79 -7.61
CA HIS A 53 -3.39 -9.91 -8.56
C HIS A 53 -3.76 -11.24 -7.92
#